data_AF-A0A4Y3JES0-F1
#
_entry.id   AF-A0A4Y3JES0-F1
#
_cell.length_a   1.000
_cell.length_b   1.000
_cell.length_c   1.000
_cell.angle_alpha   90.00
_cell.angle_beta   90.00
_cell.angle_gamma   90.00
#
_symmetry.space_group_name_H-M   'P 1'
#
loop_
_entity.id
_entity.type
_entity.pdbx_description
1 polymer ?
#
loop_
_entity_poly.entity_id
_entity_poly.type
_entity_poly.pdbx_seq_one_letter_code
_entity_poly.pdbx_strand_id
1 'polypeptide(L)'
;MEVPFYLRTIRLLQRYLKSIVTRKKPKETLKNTLELIHFSHSFDKRLEKFLSSNAQLSKKTIHFNNFSKAINIIQTTFKNN
;
A
#
# COMPACT_ATOMS: atom_id res chain seq x y z
N MET A 1 -10.59 0.57 6.50
CA MET A 1 -9.85 1.19 7.62
C MET A 1 -8.45 1.51 7.15
N GLU A 2 -8.05 2.77 7.19
CA GLU A 2 -6.63 3.14 7.02
C GLU A 2 -5.81 2.46 8.12
N VAL A 3 -4.78 1.71 7.74
CA VAL A 3 -3.88 1.10 8.72
C VAL A 3 -3.07 2.23 9.35
N PRO A 4 -3.06 2.38 10.69
CA PRO A 4 -2.25 3.38 11.36
C PRO A 4 -0.80 3.35 10.89
N PHE A 5 -0.20 4.53 10.68
CA PHE A 5 1.16 4.64 10.16
C PHE A 5 2.17 3.89 11.05
N TYR A 6 2.03 3.96 12.37
CA TYR A 6 2.92 3.24 13.30
C TYR A 6 2.90 1.72 13.07
N LEU A 7 1.73 1.13 12.78
CA LEU A 7 1.61 -0.30 12.46
C LEU A 7 2.31 -0.65 11.14
N ARG A 8 2.18 0.21 10.12
CA ARG A 8 2.90 0.05 8.84
C ARG A 8 4.41 0.08 9.08
N THR A 9 4.90 1.07 9.82
CA THR A 9 6.31 1.23 10.15
C THR A 9 6.85 0.02 10.92
N ILE A 10 6.16 -0.45 11.96
CA ILE A 10 6.56 -1.65 12.72
C ILE A 10 6.66 -2.87 11.80
N ARG A 11 5.68 -3.10 10.92
CA ARG A 11 5.71 -4.24 9.98
C ARG A 11 6.89 -4.17 9.01
N LEU A 12 7.22 -2.98 8.52
CA LEU A 12 8.36 -2.77 7.62
C LEU A 12 9.70 -3.00 8.34
N LEU A 13 9.84 -2.54 9.58
CA LEU A 13 11.02 -2.81 10.41
C LEU A 13 11.15 -4.30 10.72
N GLN A 14 10.07 -4.97 11.10
CA GLN A 14 10.06 -6.42 11.33
C GLN A 14 10.47 -7.20 10.07
N ARG A 15 10.02 -6.77 8.89
CA ARG A 15 10.41 -7.37 7.61
C ARG A 15 11.92 -7.26 7.39
N TYR A 16 12.49 -6.08 7.60
CA TYR A 16 13.94 -5.84 7.50
C TYR A 16 14.76 -6.68 8.49
N LEU A 17 14.33 -6.77 9.75
CA LEU A 17 14.99 -7.63 10.74
C LEU A 17 14.95 -9.10 10.30
N LYS A 18 13.81 -9.56 9.79
CA LYS A 18 13.66 -10.93 9.28
C LYS A 18 14.53 -11.18 8.05
N SER A 19 14.69 -10.21 7.14
CA SER A 19 15.56 -10.36 5.98
C SER A 19 17.04 -10.43 6.36
N ILE A 20 17.47 -9.70 7.39
CA ILE A 20 18.84 -9.79 7.93
C ILE A 20 19.10 -11.20 8.44
N VAL A 21 18.20 -11.74 9.27
CA VAL A 21 18.34 -13.09 9.85
C VAL A 21 18.30 -14.16 8.78
N THR A 22 17.38 -14.07 7.83
CA THR A 22 17.16 -15.11 6.82
C THR A 22 18.14 -15.05 5.64
N ARG A 23 18.98 -14.01 5.54
CA ARG A 23 19.93 -13.75 4.45
C ARG A 23 19.32 -13.91 3.05
N LYS A 24 18.00 -13.72 2.91
CA LYS A 24 17.27 -13.89 1.66
C LYS A 24 17.71 -12.85 0.64
N LYS A 25 17.78 -13.25 -0.63
CA LYS A 25 18.01 -12.36 -1.78
C LYS A 25 16.67 -12.05 -2.47
N PRO A 26 16.49 -10.82 -3.00
CA PRO A 26 17.43 -9.68 -2.97
C PRO A 26 17.60 -9.13 -1.54
N LYS A 27 18.81 -8.66 -1.24
CA LYS A 27 19.16 -8.18 0.12
C LYS A 27 18.39 -6.89 0.40
N GLU A 28 17.45 -6.95 1.33
CA GLU A 28 16.78 -5.76 1.84
C GLU A 28 17.82 -4.89 2.58
N THR A 29 17.91 -3.62 2.19
CA THR A 29 18.84 -2.66 2.82
C THR A 29 18.07 -1.74 3.78
N LEU A 30 18.78 -1.17 4.75
CA LEU A 30 18.21 -0.17 5.65
C LEU A 30 17.66 1.02 4.84
N LYS A 31 18.41 1.46 3.81
CA LYS A 31 18.00 2.54 2.90
C LYS A 31 16.65 2.23 2.24
N ASN A 32 16.50 1.06 1.62
CA ASN A 32 15.26 0.67 0.95
C ASN A 32 14.08 0.60 1.93
N THR A 33 14.35 0.16 3.18
CA THR A 33 13.32 0.11 4.23
C THR A 33 12.85 1.51 4.63
N LEU A 34 13.78 2.44 4.83
CA LEU A 34 13.48 3.84 5.15
C LEU A 34 12.74 4.54 3.99
N GLU A 35 13.18 4.32 2.75
CA GLU A 35 12.49 4.81 1.56
C GLU A 35 11.06 4.29 1.48
N LEU A 36 10.84 3.01 1.81
CA LEU A 36 9.51 2.42 1.80
C LEU A 36 8.63 2.98 2.93
N ILE A 37 9.19 3.23 4.12
CA ILE A 37 8.47 3.91 5.21
C ILE A 37 8.05 5.30 4.76
N HIS A 38 8.97 6.09 4.21
CA HIS A 38 8.69 7.44 3.71
C HIS A 38 7.65 7.45 2.58
N PHE A 39 7.77 6.51 1.64
CA PHE A 39 6.79 6.28 0.60
C PHE A 39 5.42 5.96 1.21
N SER A 40 5.34 5.02 2.15
CA SER A 40 4.09 4.60 2.78
C SER A 40 3.40 5.73 3.57
N HIS A 41 4.17 6.70 4.07
CA HIS A 41 3.65 7.88 4.76
C HIS A 41 3.05 8.90 3.77
N SER A 42 3.75 9.13 2.66
CA SER A 42 3.39 10.17 1.68
C SER A 42 2.46 9.68 0.58
N PHE A 43 2.31 8.37 0.41
CA PHE A 43 1.55 7.76 -0.69
C PHE A 43 0.11 8.25 -0.72
N ASP A 44 -0.61 8.20 0.39
CA ASP A 44 -2.02 8.56 0.45
C ASP A 44 -2.23 10.01 -0.01
N LYS A 45 -1.41 10.95 0.50
CA LYS A 45 -1.43 12.37 0.09
C LYS A 45 -1.04 12.58 -1.39
N ARG A 46 -0.05 11.83 -1.87
CA ARG A 46 0.40 11.91 -3.28
C ARG A 46 -0.66 11.36 -4.22
N LEU A 47 -1.33 10.27 -3.83
CA LEU A 47 -2.42 9.67 -4.59
C LEU A 47 -3.63 10.61 -4.64
N GLU A 48 -4.01 11.19 -3.50
CA GLU A 48 -5.08 12.19 -3.42
C GLU A 48 -4.80 13.38 -4.35
N LYS A 49 -3.60 13.96 -4.25
CA LYS A 49 -3.16 15.05 -5.15
C LYS A 49 -3.17 14.64 -6.62
N PHE A 50 -2.76 13.42 -6.93
CA PHE A 50 -2.77 12.91 -8.30
C PHE A 50 -4.20 12.79 -8.84
N LEU A 51 -5.12 12.21 -8.06
CA LEU A 51 -6.51 12.03 -8.45
C LEU A 51 -7.27 13.37 -8.53
N SER A 52 -6.98 14.32 -7.64
CA SER A 52 -7.57 15.67 -7.70
C SER A 52 -7.18 16.40 -8.98
N SER A 53 -5.96 16.20 -9.47
CA SER A 53 -5.49 16.79 -10.73
C SER A 53 -5.94 16.02 -11.98
N ASN A 54 -6.52 14.83 -11.84
CA ASN A 54 -6.88 13.94 -12.94
C ASN A 54 -8.32 13.44 -12.81
N ALA A 55 -9.30 14.33 -13.01
CA ALA A 55 -10.72 14.04 -12.84
C ALA A 55 -11.22 12.82 -13.64
N GLN A 56 -10.67 12.56 -14.84
CA GLN A 56 -11.02 11.40 -15.66
C GLN A 56 -10.64 10.07 -14.98
N LEU A 57 -9.51 10.02 -14.28
CA LEU A 57 -9.04 8.84 -13.56
C LEU A 57 -9.72 8.72 -12.19
N SER A 58 -9.96 9.84 -11.53
CA SER A 58 -10.71 9.89 -10.27
C SER A 58 -12.10 9.27 -10.42
N LYS A 59 -12.82 9.58 -11.51
CA LYS A 59 -14.13 8.98 -11.83
C LYS A 59 -14.11 7.45 -12.02
N LYS A 60 -12.94 6.87 -12.31
CA LYS A 60 -12.75 5.41 -12.47
C LYS A 60 -12.25 4.73 -11.19
N THR A 61 -11.97 5.50 -10.14
CA THR A 61 -11.46 4.99 -8.88
C THR A 61 -12.61 4.59 -7.97
N ILE A 62 -12.57 3.37 -7.43
CA ILE A 62 -13.57 2.88 -6.47
C ILE A 62 -12.98 3.01 -5.07
N HIS A 63 -13.60 3.82 -4.22
CA HIS A 63 -13.16 3.98 -2.83
C HIS A 63 -13.78 2.89 -1.95
N PHE A 64 -12.95 2.12 -1.26
CA PHE A 64 -13.40 1.06 -0.35
C PHE A 64 -13.15 1.44 1.10
N ASN A 65 -14.21 1.51 1.90
CA ASN A 65 -14.08 1.65 3.36
C ASN A 65 -13.92 0.30 4.08
N ASN A 66 -14.29 -0.81 3.42
CA ASN A 66 -14.32 -2.16 3.96
C ASN A 66 -13.66 -3.16 3.00
N PHE A 67 -12.68 -3.90 3.52
CA PHE A 67 -11.90 -4.88 2.76
C PHE A 67 -12.75 -6.03 2.21
N SER A 68 -13.76 -6.48 2.96
CA SER A 68 -14.71 -7.51 2.52
C SER A 68 -15.54 -7.04 1.32
N LYS A 69 -15.97 -5.77 1.33
CA LYS A 69 -16.68 -5.18 0.19
C LYS A 69 -15.77 -5.08 -1.04
N ALA A 70 -14.49 -4.74 -0.84
CA ALA A 70 -13.51 -4.69 -1.92
C ALA A 70 -13.30 -6.07 -2.57
N ILE A 71 -13.11 -7.13 -1.77
CA ILE A 71 -12.96 -8.50 -2.29
C ILE A 71 -14.20 -8.95 -3.05
N ASN A 72 -15.40 -8.73 -2.50
CA ASN A 72 -16.64 -9.09 -3.18
C ASN A 72 -16.77 -8.38 -4.54
N ILE A 73 -16.49 -7.08 -4.61
CA ILE A 73 -16.61 -6.32 -5.87
C ILE A 73 -15.59 -6.82 -6.90
N ILE A 74 -14.33 -7.05 -6.52
CA ILE A 74 -13.33 -7.63 -7.42
C ILE A 74 -13.81 -8.99 -7.94
N GLN A 75 -14.32 -9.85 -7.05
CA GLN A 75 -14.83 -11.17 -7.42
C GLN A 75 -16.08 -11.11 -8.30
N THR A 76 -16.94 -10.10 -8.19
CA THR A 76 -18.13 -9.98 -9.04
C THR A 76 -17.83 -9.30 -10.37
N THR A 77 -16.95 -8.29 -10.39
CA THR A 77 -16.65 -7.49 -11.58
C THR A 77 -15.70 -8.21 -12.53
N PHE A 78 -14.74 -9.00 -12.02
CA PHE A 78 -13.75 -9.70 -12.85
C PHE A 78 -14.11 -11.15 -13.17
N LYS A 79 -15.19 -11.68 -12.59
CA LYS A 79 -15.65 -13.06 -12.84
C LYS A 79 -16.83 -13.12 -13.81
N ASN A 80 -17.42 -11.96 -14.13
CA ASN A 80 -18.50 -11.77 -15.10
C ASN A 80 -18.01 -11.16 -16.44
N ASN A 81 -16.69 -11.02 -16.63
CA ASN A 81 -16.03 -10.73 -17.90
C ASN A 81 -15.22 -11.95 -18.34
#